data_AF-A0A0G1D4F3-F1
#
_entry.id   AF-A0A0G1D4F3-F1
#
_cell.length_a   1.000
_cell.length_b   1.000
_cell.length_c   1.000
_cell.angle_alpha   90.00
_cell.angle_beta   90.00
_cell.angle_gamma   90.00
#
_symmetry.space_group_name_H-M   'P 1'
#
loop_
_entity.id
_entity.type
_entity.pdbx_description
1 polymer ?
#
loop_
_entity_poly.entity_id
_entity_poly.type
_entity_poly.pdbx_seq_one_letter_code
_entity_poly.pdbx_strand_id
1 'polypeptide(L)'
;MFTTIFYQPILNALVFLYNTIPDIGAAIILLTVIIKLALWTLNNKALESQKNLSRLQPKIEALKTQYKDDMGDWIWCIRLYTSRKVLILLRFSD
;
A
#
# COMPACT_ATOMS: atom_id res chain seq x y z
N MET A 1 -16.22 -15.29 13.68
CA MET A 1 -16.47 -14.19 12.71
C MET A 1 -15.31 -14.03 11.72
N PHE A 2 -14.04 -13.95 12.17
CA PHE A 2 -12.87 -13.84 11.27
C PHE A 2 -12.60 -15.08 10.38
N THR A 3 -12.89 -16.27 10.88
CA THR A 3 -12.73 -17.53 10.12
C THR A 3 -13.66 -17.60 8.90
N THR A 4 -14.88 -17.08 9.01
CA THR A 4 -15.86 -17.11 7.91
C THR A 4 -15.47 -16.16 6.78
N ILE A 5 -14.97 -14.96 7.11
CA ILE A 5 -14.69 -13.90 6.12
C ILE A 5 -13.43 -14.21 5.29
N PHE A 6 -12.41 -14.79 5.91
CA PHE A 6 -11.13 -15.03 5.22
C PHE A 6 -10.92 -16.49 4.83
N TYR A 7 -11.27 -17.44 5.70
CA TYR A 7 -10.90 -18.85 5.50
C TYR A 7 -11.79 -19.54 4.47
N GLN A 8 -13.11 -19.36 4.51
CA GLN A 8 -14.05 -19.97 3.54
C GLN A 8 -13.76 -19.64 2.08
N PRO A 9 -13.58 -18.37 1.66
CA PRO A 9 -13.31 -18.06 0.26
C PRO A 9 -11.97 -18.63 -0.22
N ILE A 10 -10.94 -18.64 0.64
CA ILE A 10 -9.64 -19.24 0.32
C ILE A 10 -9.76 -20.75 0.11
N LEU A 11 -10.50 -21.44 0.98
CA LEU A 11 -10.68 -22.89 0.92
C LEU A 11 -11.52 -23.29 -0.30
N ASN A 12 -12.59 -22.57 -0.61
CA ASN A 12 -13.38 -22.78 -1.82
C ASN A 12 -12.57 -22.53 -3.10
N ALA A 13 -11.75 -21.49 -3.14
CA ALA A 13 -10.87 -21.23 -4.28
C ALA A 13 -9.85 -22.36 -4.47
N LEU A 14 -9.26 -22.87 -3.38
CA LEU A 14 -8.32 -23.99 -3.43
C LEU A 14 -8.98 -25.27 -3.95
N VAL A 15 -10.18 -25.60 -3.46
CA VAL A 15 -10.95 -26.78 -3.91
C VAL A 15 -11.36 -26.65 -5.37
N PHE A 16 -11.77 -25.46 -5.82
CA PHE A 16 -12.11 -25.19 -7.22
C PHE A 16 -10.90 -25.39 -8.14
N LEU A 17 -9.72 -24.91 -7.73
CA LEU A 17 -8.48 -25.08 -8.47
C LEU A 17 -8.02 -26.54 -8.51
N TYR A 18 -8.11 -27.26 -7.39
CA TYR A 18 -7.78 -28.69 -7.30
C TYR A 18 -8.69 -29.57 -8.17
N ASN A 19 -9.98 -29.23 -8.27
CA ASN A 19 -10.91 -29.93 -9.17
C ASN A 19 -10.61 -29.69 -10.66
N THR A 20 -9.98 -28.56 -11.00
CA THR A 20 -9.67 -28.21 -12.40
C THR A 20 -8.33 -28.79 -12.83
N ILE A 21 -7.37 -28.87 -11.91
CA ILE A 21 -6.03 -29.40 -12.17
C ILE A 21 -5.69 -30.37 -11.01
N PRO A 22 -5.65 -31.70 -11.23
CA PRO A 22 -5.32 -32.69 -10.21
C PRO A 22 -3.83 -32.69 -9.81
N ASP A 23 -3.13 -31.56 -9.96
CA ASP A 23 -1.76 -31.32 -9.54
C ASP A 23 -1.72 -30.18 -8.52
N ILE A 24 -1.29 -30.50 -7.30
CA ILE A 24 -1.29 -29.57 -6.16
C ILE A 24 -0.35 -28.38 -6.40
N GLY A 25 0.78 -28.61 -7.08
CA GLY A 25 1.76 -27.56 -7.36
C GLY A 25 1.22 -26.51 -8.33
N ALA A 26 0.61 -26.98 -9.42
CA ALA A 26 -0.01 -26.10 -10.41
C ALA A 26 -1.19 -25.29 -9.81
N ALA A 27 -2.01 -25.91 -8.96
CA ALA A 27 -3.12 -25.24 -8.28
C ALA A 27 -2.65 -24.09 -7.37
N ILE A 28 -1.57 -24.29 -6.59
CA ILE A 28 -1.00 -23.26 -5.71
C ILE A 28 -0.40 -22.11 -6.53
N ILE A 29 0.34 -22.41 -7.60
CA ILE A 29 0.91 -21.39 -8.48
C ILE A 29 -0.22 -20.54 -9.09
N LEU A 30 -1.29 -21.16 -9.59
CA LEU A 30 -2.41 -20.43 -10.16
C LEU A 30 -3.14 -19.56 -9.11
N LEU A 31 -3.35 -20.10 -7.90
CA LEU A 31 -3.92 -19.35 -6.77
C LEU A 31 -3.10 -18.11 -6.44
N THR A 32 -1.77 -18.25 -6.32
CA THR A 32 -0.89 -17.12 -6.02
C THR A 32 -0.89 -16.07 -7.12
N VAL A 33 -0.99 -16.45 -8.40
CA VAL A 33 -1.12 -15.50 -9.52
C VAL A 33 -2.43 -14.71 -9.42
N ILE A 34 -3.56 -15.37 -9.15
CA ILE A 34 -4.87 -14.72 -8.99
C ILE A 34 -4.84 -13.73 -7.82
N ILE A 35 -4.31 -14.15 -6.67
CA ILE A 35 -4.17 -13.29 -5.48
C ILE A 35 -3.27 -12.08 -5.81
N LYS A 36 -2.15 -12.32 -6.50
CA LYS A 36 -1.21 -11.25 -6.87
C LYS A 36 -1.83 -10.25 -7.85
N LEU A 37 -2.65 -10.71 -8.80
CA LEU A 37 -3.41 -9.85 -9.71
C LEU A 37 -4.47 -9.03 -8.97
N ALA A 38 -5.20 -9.64 -8.04
CA ALA A 38 -6.17 -8.93 -7.20
C ALA A 38 -5.48 -7.89 -6.30
N LEU A 39 -4.32 -8.22 -5.72
CA LEU A 39 -3.53 -7.31 -4.91
C LEU A 39 -2.82 -6.23 -5.72
N TRP A 40 -2.59 -6.43 -7.02
CA TRP A 40 -1.83 -5.49 -7.85
C TRP A 40 -2.48 -4.10 -7.91
N THR A 41 -3.81 -4.03 -7.99
CA THR A 41 -4.54 -2.74 -7.98
C THR A 41 -4.34 -2.00 -6.66
N LEU A 42 -4.38 -2.72 -5.53
CA LEU A 42 -4.12 -2.17 -4.20
C LEU A 42 -2.66 -1.72 -4.08
N ASN A 43 -1.73 -2.55 -4.57
CA ASN A 43 -0.31 -2.30 -4.50
C ASN A 43 0.08 -1.07 -5.34
N ASN A 44 -0.56 -0.85 -6.49
CA ASN A 44 -0.36 0.34 -7.32
C ASN A 44 -0.76 1.63 -6.57
N LYS A 45 -1.90 1.65 -5.88
CA LYS A 45 -2.31 2.78 -5.04
C LYS A 45 -1.33 3.02 -3.88
N ALA A 46 -0.87 1.95 -3.24
CA ALA A 46 0.13 2.04 -2.18
C ALA A 46 1.49 2.58 -2.69
N LEU A 47 1.91 2.16 -3.88
CA LEU A 47 3.14 2.62 -4.54
C LEU A 47 3.07 4.10 -4.93
N GLU A 48 1.92 4.58 -5.41
CA GLU A 48 1.74 5.99 -5.74
C GLU A 48 1.89 6.90 -4.51
N SER A 49 1.26 6.53 -3.39
CA SER A 49 1.40 7.24 -2.12
C SER A 49 2.88 7.27 -1.65
N GLN A 50 3.58 6.14 -1.75
CA GLN A 50 5.01 6.07 -1.42
C GLN A 50 5.87 6.95 -2.34
N LYS A 51 5.61 6.94 -3.65
CA LYS A 51 6.35 7.78 -4.62
C LYS A 51 6.15 9.26 -4.36
N ASN A 52 4.94 9.67 -3.98
CA ASN A 52 4.64 11.06 -3.63
C ASN A 52 5.35 11.51 -2.35
N LEU A 53 5.51 10.60 -1.37
CA LEU A 53 6.34 10.85 -0.18
C LEU A 53 7.82 11.01 -0.54
N SER A 54 8.38 10.13 -1.38
CA SER A 54 9.77 10.23 -1.85
C SER A 54 10.05 11.54 -2.60
N ARG A 55 9.09 12.06 -3.36
CA ARG A 55 9.19 13.39 -4.00
C ARG A 55 9.18 14.55 -3.01
N LEU A 56 8.58 14.36 -1.84
CA LEU A 56 8.53 15.37 -0.78
C LEU A 56 9.82 15.40 0.06
N GLN A 57 10.50 14.25 0.21
CA GLN A 57 11.75 14.12 0.97
C GLN A 57 12.82 15.18 0.67
N PRO A 58 13.21 15.46 -0.60
CA PRO A 58 14.24 16.46 -0.87
C PRO A 58 13.83 17.89 -0.47
N LYS A 59 12.54 18.21 -0.54
CA LYS A 59 12.01 19.51 -0.08
C LYS A 59 12.04 19.62 1.44
N ILE A 60 11.76 18.52 2.13
CA ILE A 60 11.85 18.40 3.58
C ILE A 60 13.31 18.57 4.04
N GLU A 61 14.27 17.98 3.34
CA GLU A 61 15.70 18.10 3.66
C GLU A 61 16.25 19.51 3.44
N ALA A 62 15.82 20.19 2.37
CA ALA A 62 16.18 21.59 2.13
C ALA A 62 15.66 22.51 3.24
N LEU A 63 14.40 22.33 3.66
CA LEU A 63 13.80 23.07 4.78
C LEU A 63 14.50 22.75 6.11
N LYS A 64 14.84 21.48 6.35
CA LYS A 64 15.60 21.04 7.53
C LYS A 64 16.96 21.75 7.64
N THR A 65 17.61 22.04 6.51
CA THR A 65 18.91 22.71 6.49
C THR A 65 18.79 24.21 6.79
N GLN A 66 17.71 24.85 6.35
CA GLN A 66 17.46 26.28 6.53
C GLN A 66 17.05 26.64 7.97
N TYR A 67 16.43 25.70 8.70
CA TYR A 67 15.88 25.91 10.05
C TYR A 67 16.60 25.08 11.14
N LYS A 68 17.88 24.75 10.94
CA LYS A 68 18.68 23.94 11.89
C LYS A 68 18.72 24.49 13.31
N ASP A 69 18.69 25.81 13.48
CA ASP A 69 18.82 26.48 14.79
C ASP A 69 17.54 26.46 15.63
N ASP A 70 16.36 26.37 15.02
CA ASP A 70 15.08 26.56 15.73
C ASP A 70 14.27 25.26 15.83
N MET A 71 14.93 24.24 16.41
CA MET A 71 14.66 22.84 16.10
C MET A 71 13.22 22.37 16.40
N GLY A 72 12.55 22.99 17.37
CA GLY A 72 11.21 22.58 17.84
C GLY A 72 10.08 22.96 16.88
N ASP A 73 10.08 24.19 16.39
CA ASP A 73 8.95 24.74 15.62
C ASP A 73 8.97 24.27 14.15
N TRP A 74 10.14 24.04 13.55
CA TRP A 74 10.23 23.57 12.16
C TRP A 74 9.79 22.11 12.00
N ILE A 75 10.07 21.24 12.99
CA ILE A 75 9.61 19.84 13.00
C ILE A 75 8.07 19.81 12.97
N TRP A 76 7.43 20.70 13.73
CA TRP A 76 5.98 20.85 13.77
C TRP A 76 5.41 21.33 12.43
N CYS A 77 6.03 22.35 11.82
CA CYS A 77 5.67 22.84 10.49
C CYS A 77 5.76 21.77 9.40
N ILE A 78 6.82 20.94 9.41
CA ILE A 78 6.99 19.85 8.44
C ILE A 78 5.96 18.75 8.63
N ARG A 79 5.61 18.41 9.87
CA ARG A 79 4.55 17.44 10.16
C ARG A 79 3.21 17.92 9.59
N LEU A 80 2.88 19.18 9.79
CA LEU A 80 1.62 19.76 9.30
C LEU A 80 1.55 19.82 7.76
N TYR A 81 2.64 20.19 7.10
CA TYR A 81 2.73 20.21 5.64
C TYR A 81 2.63 18.81 5.01
N THR A 82 3.28 17.82 5.61
CA THR A 82 3.24 16.42 5.16
C THR A 82 1.83 15.84 5.30
N SER A 83 1.16 16.07 6.43
CA SER A 83 -0.22 15.63 6.64
C SER A 83 -1.22 16.30 5.70
N ARG A 84 -1.12 17.62 5.46
CA ARG A 84 -2.05 18.35 4.57
C ARG A 84 -1.93 17.93 3.11
N LYS A 85 -0.71 17.79 2.57
CA LYS A 85 -0.54 17.43 1.16
C LYS A 85 -0.94 15.99 0.85
N VAL A 86 -0.72 15.06 1.77
CA VAL A 86 -1.18 13.67 1.62
C VAL A 86 -2.71 13.58 1.63
N LEU A 87 -3.38 14.34 2.51
CA LEU A 87 -4.85 14.41 2.57
C LEU A 87 -5.48 15.01 1.31
N ILE A 88 -4.86 16.02 0.71
CA ILE A 88 -5.37 16.65 -0.52
C ILE A 88 -5.22 15.70 -1.71
N LEU A 89 -4.08 15.03 -1.86
CA LEU A 89 -3.85 14.10 -2.99
C LEU A 89 -4.77 12.87 -2.94
N LEU A 90 -5.09 12.35 -1.75
CA LEU A 90 -6.04 11.25 -1.60
C LEU A 90 -7.49 11.67 -1.91
N ARG A 91 -7.85 12.95 -1.71
CA ARG A 91 -9.19 13.50 -2.01
C ARG A 91 -9.41 13.80 -3.50
N PHE A 92 -8.35 13.81 -4.31
CA PHE A 92 -8.41 13.97 -5.77
C PHE A 92 -8.29 12.63 -6.53
N SER A 93 -8.29 11.49 -5.83
CA SER A 93 -8.18 10.13 -6.39
C SER A 93 -9.46 9.30 -6.18
N ASP A 94 -10.59 9.99 -5.99
CA ASP A 94 -11.96 9.47 -6.11
C ASP A 94 -12.69 10.24 -7.22
#